data_AF-A0A7R9AKC1-F1
#
_entry.id   AF-A0A7R9AKC1-F1
#
_cell.length_a   1.000
_cell.length_b   1.000
_cell.length_c   1.000
_cell.angle_alpha   90.00
_cell.angle_beta   90.00
_cell.angle_gamma   90.00
#
_symmetry.space_group_name_H-M   'P 1'
#
loop_
_entity.id
_entity.type
_entity.pdbx_description
1 polymer ?
#
loop_
_entity_poly.entity_id
_entity_poly.type
_entity_poly.pdbx_seq_one_letter_code
_entity_poly.pdbx_strand_id
1 'polypeptide(L)'
;MIGFGSIGRGTLPLVERHFNFDKSRMVVIDPSDRDKPLLDKAGIAFVKKAVTPSNYKKLLSPLLTKGGGQGFCINLSVDTSSLDIMRLCRELGALYIDTVVEPWQGFYFDKNADNASRTNYALRETVKAERRKNPGGTTAVSCCGANPGMVSWFVKKALVELADTINPKLKEPAANDRKGWAALMHKLGVKGVHIAERDTQRAINPKPFGTFWNTWSVEGFISEGLQPAELGWGSHEKWKPRNARGHKSGSK
;
A
#
# COMPACT_ATOMS: atom_id res chain seq x y z
N MET A 1 -6.59 -10.34 -9.27
CA MET A 1 -6.51 -9.82 -7.89
C MET A 1 -5.76 -10.84 -7.04
N ILE A 2 -4.78 -10.40 -6.26
CA ILE A 2 -4.00 -11.26 -5.34
C ILE A 2 -4.46 -10.90 -3.92
N GLY A 3 -4.91 -11.88 -3.16
CA GLY A 3 -5.53 -11.69 -1.84
C GLY A 3 -7.02 -11.38 -1.92
N PHE A 4 -7.81 -12.06 -1.09
CA PHE A 4 -9.27 -11.90 -1.00
C PHE A 4 -9.77 -11.82 0.46
N GLY A 5 -8.98 -11.17 1.31
CA GLY A 5 -9.35 -10.83 2.69
C GLY A 5 -10.39 -9.70 2.77
N SER A 6 -10.37 -8.91 3.85
CA SER A 6 -11.33 -7.80 4.04
C SER A 6 -11.32 -6.80 2.88
N ILE A 7 -10.13 -6.36 2.45
CA ILE A 7 -9.99 -5.35 1.40
C ILE A 7 -10.36 -5.92 0.04
N GLY A 8 -9.88 -7.11 -0.33
CA GLY A 8 -10.26 -7.77 -1.59
C GLY A 8 -11.78 -7.92 -1.76
N ARG A 9 -12.47 -8.33 -0.68
CA ARG A 9 -13.94 -8.43 -0.65
C ARG A 9 -14.65 -7.08 -0.80
N GLY A 10 -14.08 -6.01 -0.23
CA GLY A 10 -14.59 -4.64 -0.38
C GLY A 10 -14.30 -4.04 -1.76
N THR A 11 -13.16 -4.39 -2.37
CA THR A 11 -12.71 -3.83 -3.65
C THR A 11 -13.37 -4.48 -4.85
N LEU A 12 -13.57 -5.80 -4.86
CA LEU A 12 -14.13 -6.51 -6.01
C LEU A 12 -15.47 -5.91 -6.51
N PRO A 13 -16.47 -5.65 -5.63
CA PRO A 13 -17.73 -5.03 -6.07
C PRO A 13 -17.56 -3.62 -6.65
N LEU A 14 -16.55 -2.86 -6.21
CA LEU A 14 -16.25 -1.54 -6.77
C LEU A 14 -15.60 -1.67 -8.15
N VAL A 15 -14.75 -2.67 -8.34
CA VAL A 15 -14.17 -2.96 -9.66
C VAL A 15 -15.27 -3.34 -10.65
N GLU A 16 -16.15 -4.26 -10.27
CA GLU A 16 -17.31 -4.65 -11.09
C GLU A 16 -18.25 -3.49 -11.40
N ARG A 17 -18.42 -2.56 -10.46
CA ARG A 17 -19.29 -1.38 -10.64
C ARG A 17 -18.69 -0.33 -11.57
N HIS A 18 -17.39 -0.08 -11.48
CA HIS A 18 -16.78 1.12 -12.08
C HIS A 18 -15.91 0.85 -13.32
N PHE A 19 -15.64 -0.41 -13.64
CA PHE A 19 -14.92 -0.78 -14.86
C PHE A 19 -15.75 -1.69 -15.75
N ASN A 20 -15.70 -1.44 -17.05
CA ASN A 20 -16.17 -2.40 -18.06
C ASN A 20 -15.03 -3.37 -18.37
N PHE A 21 -15.22 -4.65 -18.09
CA PHE A 21 -14.26 -5.70 -18.41
C PHE A 21 -14.94 -7.03 -18.67
N ASP A 22 -14.25 -7.92 -19.40
CA ASP A 22 -14.67 -9.30 -19.54
C ASP A 22 -14.47 -10.04 -18.21
N LYS A 23 -15.58 -10.39 -17.57
CA LYS A 23 -15.62 -11.05 -16.27
C LYS A 23 -14.86 -12.37 -16.24
N SER A 24 -14.80 -13.08 -17.37
CA SER A 24 -14.04 -14.33 -17.50
C SER A 24 -12.51 -14.15 -17.38
N ARG A 25 -12.03 -12.91 -17.50
CA ARG A 25 -10.62 -12.53 -17.32
C ARG A 25 -10.28 -12.13 -15.89
N MET A 26 -11.28 -11.91 -15.04
CA MET A 26 -11.04 -11.61 -13.62
C MET A 26 -10.76 -12.91 -12.86
N VAL A 27 -9.58 -12.98 -12.26
CA VAL A 27 -9.12 -14.11 -11.47
C VAL A 27 -8.67 -13.61 -10.11
N VAL A 28 -9.13 -14.29 -9.05
CA VAL A 28 -8.71 -14.06 -7.66
C VAL A 28 -7.77 -15.19 -7.24
N ILE A 29 -6.65 -14.84 -6.60
CA ILE A 29 -5.65 -15.79 -6.10
C ILE A 29 -5.53 -15.59 -4.59
N ASP A 30 -5.81 -16.63 -3.81
CA ASP A 30 -5.66 -16.63 -2.36
C ASP A 30 -5.40 -18.06 -1.87
N PRO A 31 -4.52 -18.30 -0.87
CA PRO A 31 -4.37 -19.65 -0.28
C PRO A 31 -5.60 -20.13 0.49
N SER A 32 -6.43 -19.21 1.01
CA SER A 32 -7.65 -19.48 1.75
C SER A 32 -8.87 -19.52 0.83
N ASP A 33 -9.65 -20.59 0.91
CA ASP A 33 -10.94 -20.71 0.21
C ASP A 33 -12.14 -20.32 1.09
N ARG A 34 -11.91 -19.78 2.29
CA ARG A 34 -12.97 -19.36 3.23
C ARG A 34 -14.03 -18.48 2.56
N ASP A 35 -13.60 -17.55 1.71
CA ASP A 35 -14.46 -16.57 1.05
C ASP A 35 -14.77 -16.92 -0.42
N LYS A 36 -14.38 -18.12 -0.89
CA LYS A 36 -14.67 -18.61 -2.25
C LYS A 36 -16.16 -18.58 -2.61
N PRO A 37 -17.13 -18.88 -1.71
CA PRO A 37 -18.56 -18.80 -2.05
C PRO A 37 -19.00 -17.41 -2.54
N LEU A 38 -18.35 -16.32 -2.10
CA LEU A 38 -18.62 -14.97 -2.61
C LEU A 38 -18.19 -14.80 -4.07
N LEU A 39 -17.07 -15.42 -4.44
CA LEU A 39 -16.54 -15.44 -5.81
C LEU A 39 -17.42 -16.30 -6.73
N ASP A 40 -17.85 -17.46 -6.24
CA ASP A 40 -18.75 -18.35 -6.99
C ASP A 40 -20.08 -17.65 -7.29
N LYS A 41 -20.67 -16.96 -6.30
CA LYS A 41 -21.88 -16.14 -6.50
C LYS A 41 -21.64 -14.99 -7.48
N ALA A 42 -20.44 -14.42 -7.48
CA ALA A 42 -20.06 -13.40 -8.45
C ALA A 42 -19.73 -14.00 -9.82
N GLY A 43 -19.49 -15.31 -9.97
CA GLY A 43 -18.99 -15.89 -11.22
C GLY A 43 -17.55 -15.45 -11.55
N ILE A 44 -16.71 -15.28 -10.52
CA ILE A 44 -15.30 -14.90 -10.62
C ILE A 44 -14.42 -16.12 -10.41
N ALA A 45 -13.43 -16.31 -11.28
CA ALA A 45 -12.51 -17.44 -11.18
C ALA A 45 -11.63 -17.32 -9.93
N PHE A 46 -11.38 -18.46 -9.27
CA PHE A 46 -10.57 -18.54 -8.06
C PHE A 46 -9.42 -19.55 -8.22
N VAL A 47 -8.23 -19.16 -7.79
CA VAL A 47 -7.04 -20.01 -7.75
C VAL A 47 -6.59 -20.14 -6.29
N LYS A 48 -6.84 -21.31 -5.68
CA LYS A 48 -6.44 -21.60 -4.30
C LYS A 48 -4.92 -21.83 -4.21
N LYS A 49 -4.14 -20.76 -4.08
CA LYS A 49 -2.67 -20.85 -4.06
C LYS A 49 -2.03 -19.65 -3.37
N ALA A 50 -1.02 -19.90 -2.54
CA ALA A 50 -0.13 -18.86 -2.05
C ALA A 50 0.81 -18.41 -3.18
N VAL A 51 0.97 -17.09 -3.35
CA VAL A 51 2.00 -16.52 -4.23
C VAL A 51 3.31 -16.48 -3.46
N THR A 52 4.38 -17.04 -4.02
CA THR A 52 5.67 -17.22 -3.32
C THR A 52 6.84 -16.87 -4.24
N PRO A 53 8.06 -16.66 -3.69
CA PRO A 53 9.25 -16.37 -4.50
C PRO A 53 9.50 -17.41 -5.61
N SER A 54 9.21 -18.69 -5.35
CA SER A 54 9.47 -19.79 -6.27
C SER A 54 8.42 -19.93 -7.38
N ASN A 55 7.21 -19.38 -7.19
CA ASN A 55 6.09 -19.61 -8.10
C ASN A 55 5.54 -18.35 -8.79
N TYR A 56 5.79 -17.14 -8.27
CA TYR A 56 5.02 -15.96 -8.67
C TYR A 56 5.12 -15.66 -10.17
N LYS A 57 6.29 -15.80 -10.80
CA LYS A 57 6.45 -15.61 -12.25
C LYS A 57 5.61 -16.62 -13.04
N LYS A 58 5.77 -17.90 -12.74
CA LYS A 58 5.05 -18.99 -13.45
C LYS A 58 3.53 -18.88 -13.26
N LEU A 59 3.09 -18.45 -12.07
CA LEU A 59 1.69 -18.31 -11.73
C LEU A 59 1.05 -17.05 -12.34
N LEU A 60 1.70 -15.89 -12.19
CA LEU A 60 1.10 -14.60 -12.51
C LEU A 60 1.26 -14.23 -13.99
N SER A 61 2.39 -14.56 -14.63
CA SER A 61 2.64 -14.19 -16.03
C SER A 61 1.51 -14.60 -16.99
N PRO A 62 1.07 -15.87 -17.03
CA PRO A 62 0.00 -16.27 -17.95
C PRO A 62 -1.34 -15.60 -17.64
N LEU A 63 -1.60 -15.26 -16.37
CA LEU A 63 -2.84 -14.57 -15.98
C LEU A 63 -2.82 -13.10 -16.39
N LEU A 64 -1.65 -12.45 -16.30
CA LEU A 64 -1.48 -11.03 -16.64
C LEU A 64 -1.41 -10.76 -18.15
N THR A 65 -1.03 -11.74 -18.96
CA THR A 65 -0.91 -11.60 -20.42
C THR A 65 -2.07 -12.23 -21.20
N LYS A 66 -3.00 -12.93 -20.53
CA LYS A 66 -4.16 -13.53 -21.18
C LYS A 66 -5.12 -12.47 -21.73
N GLY A 67 -5.54 -12.63 -22.98
CA GLY A 67 -6.67 -11.89 -23.57
C GLY A 67 -6.31 -10.60 -24.33
N GLY A 68 -5.07 -10.47 -24.82
CA GLY A 68 -4.65 -9.51 -25.86
C GLY A 68 -4.58 -8.02 -25.48
N GLY A 69 -5.22 -7.60 -24.38
CA GLY A 69 -5.15 -6.24 -23.84
C GLY A 69 -4.20 -6.09 -22.65
N GLN A 70 -4.07 -4.88 -22.14
CA GLN A 70 -3.28 -4.58 -20.95
C GLN A 70 -3.92 -5.17 -19.68
N GLY A 71 -3.19 -6.05 -18.99
CA GLY A 71 -3.63 -6.59 -17.70
C GLY A 71 -3.55 -5.56 -16.57
N PHE A 72 -4.28 -5.81 -15.47
CA PHE A 72 -4.21 -5.01 -14.25
C PHE A 72 -4.10 -5.92 -13.03
N CYS A 73 -2.94 -5.91 -12.38
CA CYS A 73 -2.72 -6.56 -11.10
C CYS A 73 -3.18 -5.68 -9.93
N ILE A 74 -4.25 -6.10 -9.27
CA ILE A 74 -4.72 -5.54 -8.01
C ILE A 74 -4.19 -6.42 -6.88
N ASN A 75 -3.16 -5.98 -6.16
CA ASN A 75 -2.53 -6.71 -5.08
C ASN A 75 -3.03 -6.21 -3.71
N LEU A 76 -3.78 -7.06 -3.01
CA LEU A 76 -4.43 -6.82 -1.72
C LEU A 76 -4.12 -7.96 -0.75
N SER A 77 -2.90 -8.50 -0.85
CA SER A 77 -2.43 -9.65 -0.09
C SER A 77 -1.44 -9.26 1.01
N VAL A 78 -1.16 -10.24 1.87
CA VAL A 78 -0.03 -10.25 2.82
C VAL A 78 1.00 -11.28 2.35
N ASP A 79 2.19 -11.29 2.94
CA ASP A 79 3.22 -12.31 2.71
C ASP A 79 3.80 -12.37 1.27
N THR A 80 3.49 -11.38 0.42
CA THR A 80 3.98 -11.30 -0.96
C THR A 80 4.83 -10.08 -1.21
N SER A 81 5.93 -10.21 -1.97
CA SER A 81 6.78 -9.06 -2.30
C SER A 81 6.09 -8.13 -3.28
N SER A 82 5.64 -6.98 -2.79
CA SER A 82 5.11 -5.89 -3.62
C SER A 82 6.10 -5.49 -4.71
N LEU A 83 7.40 -5.40 -4.37
CA LEU A 83 8.44 -5.00 -5.31
C LEU A 83 8.59 -5.98 -6.48
N ASP A 84 8.64 -7.28 -6.20
CA ASP A 84 8.86 -8.29 -7.24
C ASP A 84 7.64 -8.48 -8.13
N ILE A 85 6.43 -8.44 -7.53
CA ILE A 85 5.19 -8.51 -8.29
C ILE A 85 5.02 -7.24 -9.15
N MET A 86 5.31 -6.06 -8.60
CA MET A 86 5.31 -4.80 -9.34
C MET A 86 6.27 -4.82 -10.54
N ARG A 87 7.49 -5.32 -10.35
CA ARG A 87 8.48 -5.49 -11.43
C ARG A 87 7.94 -6.41 -12.51
N LEU A 88 7.42 -7.57 -12.13
CA LEU A 88 6.84 -8.52 -13.08
C LEU A 88 5.69 -7.88 -13.88
N CYS A 89 4.79 -7.15 -13.23
CA CYS A 89 3.68 -6.47 -13.90
C CYS A 89 4.21 -5.46 -14.93
N ARG A 90 5.18 -4.64 -14.54
CA ARG A 90 5.81 -3.65 -15.43
C ARG A 90 6.53 -4.30 -16.61
N GLU A 91 7.28 -5.39 -16.39
CA GLU A 91 7.96 -6.18 -17.42
C GLU A 91 6.96 -6.74 -18.45
N LEU A 92 5.79 -7.20 -18.00
CA LEU A 92 4.74 -7.75 -18.84
C LEU A 92 3.81 -6.69 -19.46
N GLY A 93 4.04 -5.40 -19.16
CA GLY A 93 3.17 -4.32 -19.61
C GLY A 93 1.82 -4.23 -18.88
N ALA A 94 1.63 -4.96 -17.77
CA ALA A 94 0.44 -4.91 -16.94
C ALA A 94 0.49 -3.78 -15.90
N LEU A 95 -0.63 -3.10 -15.69
CA LEU A 95 -0.81 -2.12 -14.61
C LEU A 95 -0.71 -2.81 -13.26
N TYR A 96 -0.28 -2.09 -12.23
CA TYR A 96 -0.15 -2.61 -10.88
C TYR A 96 -0.64 -1.60 -9.84
N ILE A 97 -1.32 -2.09 -8.81
CA ILE A 97 -1.66 -1.32 -7.60
C ILE A 97 -1.56 -2.20 -6.36
N ASP A 98 -1.03 -1.65 -5.28
CA ASP A 98 -1.08 -2.22 -3.93
C ASP A 98 -1.42 -1.16 -2.87
N THR A 99 -1.61 -1.62 -1.64
CA THR A 99 -1.87 -0.74 -0.47
C THR A 99 -0.71 -0.70 0.52
N VAL A 100 0.35 -1.48 0.28
CA VAL A 100 1.51 -1.63 1.17
C VAL A 100 2.75 -2.05 0.37
N VAL A 101 3.94 -1.68 0.83
CA VAL A 101 5.19 -2.32 0.36
C VAL A 101 5.43 -3.56 1.21
N GLU A 102 4.80 -4.65 0.83
CA GLU A 102 4.89 -5.93 1.53
C GLU A 102 6.15 -6.69 1.09
N PRO A 103 6.88 -7.34 2.01
CA PRO A 103 7.98 -8.25 1.70
C PRO A 103 7.48 -9.69 1.49
N TRP A 104 8.35 -10.57 1.00
CA TRP A 104 8.06 -12.00 1.04
C TRP A 104 7.94 -12.51 2.49
N GLN A 105 7.09 -13.53 2.66
CA GLN A 105 6.92 -14.25 3.92
C GLN A 105 8.27 -14.58 4.61
N GLY A 106 8.30 -14.40 5.93
CA GLY A 106 9.47 -14.65 6.78
C GLY A 106 10.29 -13.39 7.10
N PHE A 107 10.16 -12.31 6.32
CA PHE A 107 10.91 -11.07 6.53
C PHE A 107 10.65 -10.42 7.90
N TYR A 108 9.38 -10.28 8.31
CA TYR A 108 9.02 -9.55 9.53
C TYR A 108 9.53 -10.21 10.82
N PHE A 109 9.74 -11.54 10.77
CA PHE A 109 10.14 -12.36 11.92
C PHE A 109 11.55 -12.92 11.79
N ASP A 110 12.35 -12.42 10.84
CA ASP A 110 13.76 -12.79 10.73
C ASP A 110 14.52 -12.27 11.97
N LYS A 111 14.88 -13.20 12.85
CA LYS A 111 15.61 -12.90 14.10
C LYS A 111 17.04 -12.43 13.85
N ASN A 112 17.57 -12.64 12.64
CA ASN A 112 18.90 -12.23 12.25
C ASN A 112 18.92 -10.87 11.55
N ALA A 113 17.75 -10.34 11.17
CA ALA A 113 17.63 -9.03 10.54
C ALA A 113 17.82 -7.91 11.56
N ASP A 114 18.60 -6.90 11.19
CA ASP A 114 18.75 -5.70 12.01
C ASP A 114 17.46 -4.86 12.00
N ASN A 115 17.22 -4.08 13.07
CA ASN A 115 16.01 -3.27 13.14
C ASN A 115 15.85 -2.28 11.98
N ALA A 116 16.96 -1.75 11.44
CA ALA A 116 16.88 -0.75 10.37
C ALA A 116 16.48 -1.35 9.01
N SER A 117 16.75 -2.64 8.75
CA SER A 117 16.26 -3.30 7.53
C SER A 117 14.76 -3.60 7.61
N ARG A 118 14.21 -3.80 8.81
CA ARG A 118 12.77 -4.12 9.01
C ARG A 118 11.85 -2.90 8.98
N THR A 119 12.32 -1.69 8.66
CA THR A 119 11.47 -0.49 8.66
C THR A 119 10.78 -0.27 7.31
N ASN A 120 9.66 0.46 7.31
CA ASN A 120 8.97 0.83 6.07
C ASN A 120 9.79 1.84 5.26
N TYR A 121 10.68 2.64 5.87
CA TYR A 121 11.67 3.41 5.13
C TYR A 121 12.56 2.52 4.26
N ALA A 122 13.12 1.43 4.82
CA ALA A 122 13.98 0.51 4.07
C ALA A 122 13.23 -0.14 2.91
N LEU A 123 12.02 -0.65 3.16
CA LEU A 123 11.14 -1.23 2.14
C LEU A 123 10.82 -0.20 1.04
N ARG A 124 10.44 1.03 1.41
CA ARG A 124 10.17 2.12 0.46
C ARG A 124 11.40 2.52 -0.37
N GLU A 125 12.59 2.50 0.20
CA GLU A 125 13.82 2.82 -0.55
C GLU A 125 14.07 1.80 -1.67
N THR A 126 13.63 0.54 -1.54
CA THR A 126 13.71 -0.46 -2.62
C THR A 126 12.85 -0.05 -3.83
N VAL A 127 11.60 0.38 -3.60
CA VAL A 127 10.68 0.86 -4.66
C VAL A 127 11.21 2.15 -5.30
N LYS A 128 11.81 3.04 -4.50
CA LYS A 128 12.44 4.25 -5.04
C LYS A 128 13.68 3.95 -5.86
N ALA A 129 14.50 2.98 -5.45
CA ALA A 129 15.65 2.52 -6.22
C ALA A 129 15.19 1.92 -7.56
N GLU A 130 14.14 1.12 -7.53
CA GLU A 130 13.52 0.55 -8.73
C GLU A 130 13.05 1.65 -9.70
N ARG A 131 12.31 2.64 -9.21
CA ARG A 131 11.88 3.79 -10.02
C ARG A 131 13.05 4.57 -10.62
N ARG A 132 14.16 4.73 -9.88
CA ARG A 132 15.37 5.41 -10.39
C ARG A 132 16.05 4.59 -11.48
N LYS A 133 16.12 3.28 -11.32
CA LYS A 133 16.74 2.36 -12.29
C LYS A 133 15.91 2.23 -13.56
N ASN A 134 14.58 2.25 -13.43
CA ASN A 134 13.63 2.03 -14.52
C ASN A 134 12.59 3.18 -14.59
N PRO A 135 12.99 4.39 -15.02
CA PRO A 135 12.08 5.53 -15.12
C PRO A 135 11.02 5.33 -16.21
N GLY A 136 9.82 5.88 -16.01
CA GLY A 136 8.71 5.75 -16.96
C GLY A 136 8.14 4.33 -17.05
N GLY A 137 7.69 3.93 -18.23
CA GLY A 137 7.07 2.62 -18.48
C GLY A 137 5.67 2.48 -17.88
N THR A 138 5.16 1.25 -17.82
CA THR A 138 3.81 0.94 -17.35
C THR A 138 3.57 1.39 -15.92
N THR A 139 2.44 2.07 -15.68
CA THR A 139 2.09 2.60 -14.36
C THR A 139 1.99 1.50 -13.31
N ALA A 140 2.69 1.70 -12.21
CA ALA A 140 2.58 0.92 -10.99
C ALA A 140 2.38 1.86 -9.81
N VAL A 141 1.28 1.70 -9.09
CA VAL A 141 0.90 2.56 -7.97
C VAL A 141 1.19 1.84 -6.66
N SER A 142 2.21 2.29 -5.95
CA SER A 142 2.58 1.76 -4.63
C SER A 142 1.81 2.49 -3.52
N CYS A 143 1.32 1.74 -2.53
CA CYS A 143 0.75 2.25 -1.29
C CYS A 143 -0.46 3.18 -1.50
N CYS A 144 -1.47 2.69 -2.22
CA CYS A 144 -2.68 3.43 -2.60
C CYS A 144 -3.95 2.82 -1.98
N GLY A 145 -3.96 2.70 -0.64
CA GLY A 145 -5.15 2.43 0.16
C GLY A 145 -5.71 3.70 0.78
N ALA A 146 -6.18 3.60 2.03
CA ALA A 146 -6.55 4.76 2.83
C ALA A 146 -5.30 5.49 3.37
N ASN A 147 -4.49 4.79 4.15
CA ASN A 147 -3.31 5.31 4.84
C ASN A 147 -2.24 4.22 4.98
N PRO A 148 -1.38 4.03 3.97
CA PRO A 148 -0.98 5.01 2.96
C PRO A 148 -1.91 5.07 1.73
N GLY A 149 -1.99 6.25 1.09
CA GLY A 149 -2.81 6.49 -0.10
C GLY A 149 -3.63 7.77 0.02
N MET A 150 -4.94 7.63 0.24
CA MET A 150 -5.92 8.72 0.38
C MET A 150 -5.45 9.88 1.25
N VAL A 151 -4.79 9.61 2.39
CA VAL A 151 -4.28 10.66 3.29
C VAL A 151 -3.28 11.61 2.63
N SER A 152 -2.55 11.18 1.58
CA SER A 152 -1.69 12.07 0.80
C SER A 152 -2.50 13.08 -0.02
N TRP A 153 -3.68 12.69 -0.49
CA TRP A 153 -4.61 13.59 -1.18
C TRP A 153 -5.25 14.57 -0.19
N PHE A 154 -5.61 14.10 1.01
CA PHE A 154 -6.09 14.96 2.09
C PHE A 154 -5.06 16.01 2.51
N VAL A 155 -3.77 15.65 2.61
CA VAL A 155 -2.73 16.65 2.90
C VAL A 155 -2.70 17.75 1.84
N LYS A 156 -2.79 17.41 0.54
CA LYS A 156 -2.85 18.44 -0.52
C LYS A 156 -4.08 19.32 -0.36
N LYS A 157 -5.25 18.72 -0.16
CA LYS A 157 -6.51 19.48 0.02
C LYS A 157 -6.46 20.38 1.26
N ALA A 158 -5.96 19.88 2.38
CA ALA A 158 -5.80 20.65 3.62
C ALA A 158 -4.82 21.82 3.46
N LEU A 159 -3.74 21.68 2.67
CA LEU A 159 -2.83 22.78 2.38
C LEU A 159 -3.49 23.88 1.54
N VAL A 160 -4.35 23.52 0.59
CA VAL A 160 -5.12 24.50 -0.19
C VAL A 160 -6.09 25.24 0.73
N GLU A 161 -6.87 24.52 1.55
CA GLU A 161 -7.84 25.13 2.46
C GLU A 161 -7.17 26.02 3.53
N LEU A 162 -6.00 25.60 4.04
CA LEU A 162 -5.21 26.40 4.97
C LEU A 162 -4.66 27.66 4.32
N ALA A 163 -4.24 27.59 3.05
CA ALA A 163 -3.79 28.75 2.29
C ALA A 163 -4.92 29.76 2.06
N ASP A 164 -6.11 29.29 1.68
CA ASP A 164 -7.29 30.14 1.49
C ASP A 164 -7.69 30.87 2.78
N THR A 165 -7.44 30.25 3.93
CA THR A 165 -7.76 30.85 5.25
C THR A 165 -6.70 31.83 5.73
N ILE A 166 -5.41 31.49 5.62
CA ILE A 166 -4.32 32.26 6.23
C ILE A 166 -3.76 33.33 5.28
N ASN A 167 -3.62 33.00 3.99
CA ASN A 167 -3.04 33.90 3.00
C ASN A 167 -3.52 33.56 1.58
N PRO A 168 -4.65 34.14 1.12
CA PRO A 168 -5.23 33.88 -0.21
C PRO A 168 -4.32 34.24 -1.40
N LYS A 169 -3.19 34.91 -1.17
CA LYS A 169 -2.20 35.20 -2.22
C LYS A 169 -1.35 33.99 -2.55
N LEU A 170 -1.27 33.00 -1.66
CA LEU A 170 -0.60 31.73 -1.93
C LEU A 170 -1.45 30.93 -2.93
N LYS A 171 -0.85 30.57 -4.06
CA LYS A 171 -1.54 29.84 -5.12
C LYS A 171 -1.36 28.33 -4.95
N GLU A 172 -2.40 27.60 -5.32
CA GLU A 172 -2.34 26.15 -5.44
C GLU A 172 -1.25 25.74 -6.46
N PRO A 173 -0.28 24.90 -6.08
CA PRO A 173 0.73 24.38 -7.00
C PRO A 173 0.13 23.39 -7.99
N ALA A 174 0.72 23.28 -9.18
CA ALA A 174 0.31 22.27 -10.16
C ALA A 174 0.41 20.84 -9.59
N ALA A 175 -0.45 19.93 -10.06
CA ALA A 175 -0.55 18.57 -9.53
C ALA A 175 0.79 17.79 -9.56
N ASN A 176 1.63 18.05 -10.55
CA ASN A 176 2.96 17.47 -10.74
C ASN A 176 4.11 18.28 -10.10
N ASP A 177 3.85 19.47 -9.54
CA ASP A 177 4.88 20.34 -8.95
C ASP A 177 5.16 19.98 -7.49
N ARG A 178 5.92 18.90 -7.30
CA ARG A 178 6.35 18.47 -5.96
C ARG A 178 7.07 19.57 -5.16
N LYS A 179 7.86 20.43 -5.83
CA LYS A 179 8.61 21.50 -5.15
C LYS A 179 7.67 22.62 -4.70
N GLY A 180 6.70 22.98 -5.53
CA GLY A 180 5.64 23.93 -5.19
C GLY A 180 4.82 23.48 -3.99
N TRP A 181 4.41 22.21 -3.92
CA TRP A 181 3.70 21.66 -2.76
C TRP A 181 4.52 21.73 -1.47
N ALA A 182 5.82 21.40 -1.52
CA ALA A 182 6.71 21.53 -0.37
C ALA A 182 6.89 23.00 0.05
N ALA A 183 7.04 23.92 -0.90
CA ALA A 183 7.15 25.35 -0.63
C ALA A 183 5.87 25.93 -0.03
N LEU A 184 4.69 25.50 -0.49
CA LEU A 184 3.41 25.90 0.08
C LEU A 184 3.32 25.48 1.55
N MET A 185 3.58 24.20 1.84
CA MET A 185 3.56 23.67 3.21
C MET A 185 4.53 24.41 4.14
N HIS A 186 5.73 24.75 3.65
CA HIS A 186 6.70 25.54 4.39
C HIS A 186 6.21 26.98 4.66
N LYS A 187 5.66 27.67 3.65
CA LYS A 187 5.14 29.04 3.78
C LYS A 187 3.96 29.13 4.74
N LEU A 188 3.14 28.08 4.83
CA LEU A 188 2.04 27.96 5.77
C LEU A 188 2.51 27.65 7.21
N GLY A 189 3.81 27.42 7.42
CA GLY A 189 4.36 27.15 8.75
C GLY A 189 3.95 25.78 9.32
N VAL A 190 3.54 24.83 8.47
CA VAL A 190 3.16 23.48 8.92
C VAL A 190 4.41 22.75 9.43
N LYS A 191 4.46 22.50 10.73
CA LYS A 191 5.60 21.86 11.40
C LYS A 191 5.58 20.34 11.30
N GLY A 192 4.40 19.74 11.40
CA GLY A 192 4.19 18.30 11.36
C GLY A 192 2.79 17.95 10.89
N VAL A 193 2.59 16.68 10.56
CA VAL A 193 1.30 16.12 10.14
C VAL A 193 1.13 14.79 10.85
N HIS A 194 0.04 14.63 11.60
CA HIS A 194 -0.38 13.32 12.07
C HIS A 194 -1.37 12.73 11.08
N ILE A 195 -1.24 11.43 10.82
CA ILE A 195 -2.33 10.65 10.27
C ILE A 195 -3.24 10.31 11.45
N ALA A 196 -4.13 11.24 11.77
CA ALA A 196 -4.98 11.17 12.95
C ALA A 196 -6.23 10.33 12.68
N GLU A 197 -6.20 9.08 13.12
CA GLU A 197 -7.29 8.13 12.94
C GLU A 197 -7.89 7.71 14.28
N ARG A 198 -9.22 7.59 14.32
CA ARG A 198 -9.96 7.03 15.44
C ARG A 198 -11.07 6.13 14.91
N ASP A 199 -10.85 4.82 14.98
CA ASP A 199 -11.91 3.86 14.72
C ASP A 199 -12.82 3.74 15.97
N THR A 200 -14.13 3.85 15.76
CA THR A 200 -15.16 3.73 16.81
C THR A 200 -16.15 2.60 16.54
N GLN A 201 -15.91 1.81 15.49
CA GLN A 201 -16.70 0.62 15.20
C GLN A 201 -16.65 -0.35 16.38
N ARG A 202 -17.79 -0.99 16.64
CA ARG A 202 -17.96 -1.95 17.72
C ARG A 202 -18.79 -3.13 17.24
N ALA A 203 -18.46 -4.33 17.69
CA ALA A 203 -19.28 -5.51 17.45
C ALA A 203 -20.44 -5.57 18.44
N ILE A 204 -21.47 -6.34 18.10
CA ILE A 204 -22.62 -6.61 18.98
C ILE A 204 -22.15 -7.46 20.19
N ASN A 205 -21.30 -8.44 19.92
CA ASN A 205 -20.76 -9.32 20.96
C ASN A 205 -19.48 -8.73 21.55
N PRO A 206 -19.26 -8.87 22.87
CA PRO A 206 -18.01 -8.45 23.49
C PRO A 206 -16.83 -9.26 22.95
N LYS A 207 -15.64 -8.68 23.01
CA LYS A 207 -14.40 -9.34 22.59
C LYS A 207 -14.17 -10.63 23.40
N PRO A 208 -14.07 -11.80 22.76
CA PRO A 208 -13.73 -13.04 23.44
C PRO A 208 -12.33 -13.03 24.05
N PHE A 209 -12.12 -13.84 25.08
CA PHE A 209 -10.81 -14.09 25.64
C PHE A 209 -9.93 -14.85 24.62
N GLY A 210 -8.63 -14.58 24.60
CA GLY A 210 -7.67 -15.27 23.73
C GLY A 210 -7.76 -14.96 22.23
N THR A 211 -8.56 -13.97 21.82
CA THR A 211 -8.69 -13.55 20.41
C THR A 211 -8.07 -12.19 20.14
N PHE A 212 -7.64 -11.95 18.90
CA PHE A 212 -7.29 -10.62 18.41
C PHE A 212 -8.40 -10.16 17.45
N TRP A 213 -8.99 -8.99 17.73
CA TRP A 213 -10.05 -8.40 16.90
C TRP A 213 -9.54 -7.11 16.27
N ASN A 214 -9.84 -6.93 14.99
CA ASN A 214 -9.55 -5.73 14.25
C ASN A 214 -10.62 -5.53 13.16
N THR A 215 -10.77 -4.31 12.64
CA THR A 215 -11.70 -3.97 11.55
C THR A 215 -11.08 -4.22 10.16
N TRP A 216 -9.79 -4.54 10.13
CA TRP A 216 -9.04 -4.93 8.94
C TRP A 216 -8.02 -6.04 9.31
N SER A 217 -7.05 -6.30 8.43
CA SER A 217 -6.11 -7.43 8.56
C SER A 217 -5.47 -7.50 9.95
N VAL A 218 -5.73 -8.60 10.67
CA VAL A 218 -5.08 -8.87 11.97
C VAL A 218 -3.61 -9.18 11.78
N GLU A 219 -3.26 -10.02 10.80
CA GLU A 219 -1.87 -10.39 10.51
C GLU A 219 -1.06 -9.17 10.07
N GLY A 220 -1.62 -8.34 9.19
CA GLY A 220 -1.00 -7.09 8.75
C GLY A 220 -0.77 -6.13 9.92
N PHE A 221 -1.80 -5.89 10.73
CA PHE A 221 -1.73 -4.97 11.87
C PHE A 221 -0.73 -5.42 12.94
N ILE A 222 -0.65 -6.71 13.24
CA ILE A 222 0.35 -7.24 14.17
C ILE A 222 1.75 -7.10 13.60
N SER A 223 1.93 -7.42 12.32
CA SER A 223 3.24 -7.35 11.65
C SER A 223 3.78 -5.93 11.66
N GLU A 224 2.98 -4.94 11.27
CA GLU A 224 3.39 -3.53 11.33
C GLU A 224 3.56 -3.02 12.77
N GLY A 225 2.71 -3.45 13.70
CA GLY A 225 2.81 -3.05 15.11
C GLY A 225 4.05 -3.59 15.81
N LEU A 226 4.67 -4.65 15.27
CA LEU A 226 5.92 -5.23 15.74
C LEU A 226 7.15 -4.73 14.96
N GLN A 227 6.96 -3.95 13.88
CA GLN A 227 8.05 -3.19 13.28
C GLN A 227 8.48 -2.05 14.24
N PRO A 228 9.70 -1.50 14.08
CA PRO A 228 10.12 -0.33 14.84
C PRO A 228 9.16 0.85 14.62
N ALA A 229 8.87 1.58 15.70
CA ALA A 229 8.15 2.86 15.59
C ALA A 229 8.90 3.80 14.64
N GLU A 230 8.19 4.35 13.66
CA GLU A 230 8.78 5.09 12.54
C GLU A 230 8.00 6.37 12.26
N LEU A 231 8.72 7.44 11.91
CA LEU A 231 8.13 8.72 11.53
C LEU A 231 9.01 9.50 10.53
N GLY A 232 8.37 10.32 9.71
CA GLY A 232 9.07 11.37 8.97
C GLY A 232 9.55 12.46 9.93
N TRP A 233 10.85 12.76 9.93
CA TRP A 233 11.44 13.69 10.89
C TRP A 233 11.37 15.15 10.40
N GLY A 234 10.62 15.99 11.11
CA GLY A 234 10.50 17.41 10.78
C GLY A 234 11.79 18.18 11.08
N SER A 235 12.17 19.12 10.20
CA SER A 235 13.33 19.99 10.42
C SER A 235 13.21 20.91 11.64
N HIS A 236 12.00 21.09 12.17
CA HIS A 236 11.73 21.91 13.34
C HIS A 236 12.01 21.17 14.67
N GLU A 237 12.17 19.86 14.64
CA GLU A 237 12.33 19.04 15.83
C GLU A 237 13.71 19.24 16.46
N LYS A 238 13.73 19.53 17.77
CA LYS A 238 14.97 19.84 18.52
C LYS A 238 15.40 18.74 19.49
N TRP A 239 14.57 17.72 19.66
CA TRP A 239 14.81 16.63 20.60
C TRP A 239 14.33 15.32 20.00
N LYS A 240 15.05 14.23 20.29
CA LYS A 240 14.63 12.86 19.96
C LYS A 240 15.00 11.92 21.11
N PRO A 241 14.29 10.80 21.33
CA PRO A 241 14.62 9.87 22.39
C PRO A 241 15.95 9.17 22.15
N ARG A 242 16.60 8.68 23.23
CA ARG A 242 17.93 8.04 23.17
C ARG A 242 18.00 6.81 22.25
N ASN A 243 16.88 6.11 22.07
CA ASN A 243 16.76 4.96 21.19
C ASN A 243 16.40 5.31 19.74
N ALA A 244 16.12 6.58 19.41
CA ALA A 244 15.89 6.99 18.03
C ALA A 244 17.15 6.81 17.18
N ARG A 245 16.96 6.32 15.96
CA ARG A 245 18.01 6.13 14.95
C ARG A 245 17.59 6.77 13.64
N GLY A 246 18.56 7.20 12.85
CA GLY A 246 18.35 7.65 11.48
C GLY A 246 18.96 6.66 10.49
N HIS A 247 18.77 6.90 9.19
CA HIS A 247 19.31 6.04 8.15
C HIS A 247 20.58 6.63 7.52
N LYS A 248 21.55 5.77 7.18
CA LYS A 248 22.82 6.20 6.54
C LYS A 248 22.61 6.62 5.07
N SER A 249 21.65 6.00 4.38
CA SER A 249 21.34 6.16 2.96
C SER A 249 19.83 6.38 2.72
N GLY A 250 19.46 6.68 1.47
CA GLY A 250 18.08 6.95 1.04
C GLY A 250 17.78 8.46 0.96
N SER A 251 16.51 8.84 1.16
CA SER A 251 16.14 10.26 1.22
C SER A 251 16.49 10.86 2.58
N LYS A 252 17.58 11.63 2.61
CA LYS A 252 17.83 12.64 3.65
C LYS A 252 17.06 13.92 3.34
#